data_AF-A0A164J3F0-F1
#
_entry.id   AF-A0A164J3F0-F1
#
_cell.length_a   1.000
_cell.length_b   1.000
_cell.length_c   1.000
_cell.angle_alpha   90.00
_cell.angle_beta   90.00
_cell.angle_gamma   90.00
#
_symmetry.space_group_name_H-M   'P 1'
#
loop_
_entity.id
_entity.type
_entity.pdbx_description
1 polymer ?
#
loop_
_entity_poly.entity_id
_entity_poly.type
_entity_poly.pdbx_seq_one_letter_code
_entity_poly.pdbx_strand_id
1 'polypeptide(L)'
;MFGSLHILFTAAITAVLTLVAGTWRLGRHAWPDTTALALLAGASVFGWRISANMPQLNADGMPGFSANDWLAPVLTYVFVSLYAAVRPPADRLRFDQTRALAVLISLVVNVIAI
;
A
#
# COMPACT_ATOMS: atom_id res chain seq x y z
N MET A 1 -16.06 5.10 -12.10
CA MET A 1 -15.44 6.00 -11.09
C MET A 1 -15.84 5.49 -9.73
N PHE A 2 -14.90 5.45 -8.79
CA PHE A 2 -15.17 5.00 -7.42
C PHE A 2 -15.55 6.19 -6.54
N GLY A 3 -16.48 5.97 -5.59
CA GLY A 3 -16.79 6.99 -4.60
C GLY A 3 -15.64 7.15 -3.58
N SER A 4 -15.47 8.34 -3.02
CA SER A 4 -14.40 8.63 -2.04
C SER A 4 -14.43 7.70 -0.82
N LEU A 5 -15.62 7.24 -0.41
CA LEU A 5 -15.77 6.26 0.67
C LEU A 5 -15.20 4.89 0.32
N HIS A 6 -15.39 4.43 -0.93
CA HIS A 6 -14.81 3.17 -1.39
C HIS A 6 -13.28 3.26 -1.47
N ILE A 7 -12.76 4.40 -1.94
CA ILE A 7 -11.31 4.67 -1.95
C ILE A 7 -10.73 4.70 -0.53
N LEU A 8 -11.43 5.36 0.40
CA LEU A 8 -11.01 5.39 1.80
C LEU A 8 -11.03 4.00 2.43
N PHE A 9 -12.07 3.21 2.16
CA PHE A 9 -12.21 1.85 2.67
C PHE A 9 -11.09 0.92 2.19
N THR A 10 -10.75 0.99 0.90
CA THR A 10 -9.67 0.18 0.31
C THR A 10 -8.29 0.57 0.83
N ALA A 11 -8.05 1.87 1.01
CA ALA A 11 -6.86 2.37 1.69
C ALA A 11 -6.78 1.91 3.16
N ALA A 12 -7.91 1.94 3.88
CA ALA A 12 -7.98 1.51 5.28
C ALA A 12 -7.71 0.00 5.42
N ILE A 13 -8.28 -0.84 4.55
CA ILE A 13 -7.97 -2.28 4.53
C ILE A 13 -6.48 -2.51 4.28
N THR A 14 -5.90 -1.82 3.30
CA THR A 14 -4.46 -1.93 3.00
C THR A 14 -3.61 -1.58 4.23
N ALA A 15 -3.94 -0.49 4.92
CA ALA A 15 -3.24 -0.05 6.11
C ALA A 15 -3.37 -1.07 7.26
N VAL A 16 -4.58 -1.57 7.53
CA VAL A 16 -4.84 -2.54 8.60
C VAL A 16 -4.11 -3.86 8.34
N LEU A 17 -4.21 -4.40 7.12
CA LEU A 17 -3.51 -5.63 6.76
C LEU A 17 -1.99 -5.46 6.84
N THR A 18 -1.46 -4.31 6.41
CA THR A 18 -0.03 -4.01 6.53
C THR A 18 0.41 -3.89 7.99
N LEU A 19 -0.43 -3.30 8.86
CA LEU A 19 -0.19 -3.22 10.29
C LEU A 19 -0.14 -4.63 10.92
N VAL A 20 -1.07 -5.51 10.56
CA VAL A 20 -1.09 -6.91 11.01
C VAL A 20 0.17 -7.64 10.54
N ALA A 21 0.54 -7.50 9.26
CA ALA A 21 1.74 -8.10 8.71
C ALA A 21 3.02 -7.60 9.41
N GLY A 22 3.12 -6.30 9.67
CA GLY A 22 4.26 -5.71 10.37
C GLY A 22 4.34 -6.08 11.84
N THR A 23 3.20 -6.12 12.56
CA THR A 23 3.19 -6.55 13.96
C THR A 23 3.59 -8.02 14.11
N TRP A 24 3.17 -8.87 13.19
CA TRP A 24 3.62 -10.27 13.11
C TRP A 24 5.09 -10.37 12.73
N ARG A 25 5.53 -9.68 11.67
CA ARG A 25 6.86 -9.90 11.08
C ARG A 25 7.98 -9.13 11.76
N LEU A 26 7.78 -7.89 12.21
CA LEU A 26 8.79 -7.07 12.92
C LEU A 26 8.74 -7.25 14.44
N GLY A 27 7.58 -7.62 14.98
CA GLY A 27 7.36 -7.76 16.42
C GLY A 27 7.01 -6.45 17.12
N ARG A 28 6.52 -6.55 18.36
CA ARG A 28 5.94 -5.42 19.12
C ARG A 28 6.93 -4.29 19.44
N HIS A 29 8.23 -4.57 19.50
CA HIS A 29 9.25 -3.56 19.80
C HIS A 29 9.51 -2.61 18.61
N ALA A 30 9.18 -3.02 17.39
CA ALA A 30 9.32 -2.24 16.17
C ALA A 30 8.03 -1.48 15.80
N TRP A 31 7.27 -1.03 16.82
CA TRP A 31 6.01 -0.31 16.60
C TRP A 31 6.16 0.94 15.71
N PRO A 32 7.25 1.75 15.78
CA PRO A 32 7.34 2.93 14.93
C PRO A 32 7.46 2.57 13.44
N ASP A 33 8.23 1.52 13.12
CA ASP A 33 8.38 1.02 11.74
C ASP A 33 7.07 0.42 11.26
N THR A 34 6.43 -0.38 12.10
CA THR A 34 5.16 -1.04 11.79
C THR A 34 4.04 -0.04 11.51
N THR A 35 3.91 1.00 12.35
CA THR A 35 2.94 2.08 12.15
C THR A 35 3.27 2.89 10.89
N ALA A 36 4.54 3.21 10.66
CA ALA A 36 4.93 3.94 9.45
C ALA A 36 4.61 3.15 8.17
N LEU A 37 4.90 1.84 8.12
CA LEU A 37 4.57 1.00 6.96
C LEU A 37 3.06 0.98 6.70
N ALA A 38 2.25 0.81 7.75
CA ALA A 38 0.80 0.80 7.64
C ALA A 38 0.26 2.14 7.10
N LEU A 39 0.72 3.25 7.65
CA LEU A 39 0.31 4.59 7.22
C LEU A 39 0.77 4.90 5.80
N LEU A 40 2.01 4.57 5.46
CA LEU A 40 2.55 4.80 4.10
C LEU A 40 1.83 3.95 3.07
N ALA A 41 1.56 2.67 3.35
CA ALA A 41 0.80 1.82 2.45
C ALA A 41 -0.63 2.35 2.22
N GLY A 42 -1.33 2.69 3.31
CA GLY A 42 -2.67 3.30 3.22
C GLY A 42 -2.67 4.64 2.47
N ALA A 43 -1.75 5.54 2.79
CA ALA A 43 -1.62 6.84 2.15
C ALA A 43 -1.25 6.74 0.66
N SER A 44 -0.40 5.77 0.30
CA SER A 44 -0.04 5.48 -1.09
C SER A 44 -1.26 5.08 -1.91
N VAL A 45 -2.06 4.14 -1.37
CA VAL A 45 -3.30 3.69 -2.02
C VAL A 45 -4.31 4.83 -2.09
N PHE A 46 -4.58 5.51 -0.99
CA PHE A 46 -5.54 6.62 -0.96
C PHE A 46 -5.15 7.74 -1.93
N GLY A 47 -3.91 8.21 -1.85
CA GLY A 47 -3.39 9.29 -2.67
C GLY A 47 -3.43 8.95 -4.15
N TRP A 48 -2.96 7.76 -4.54
CA TRP A 48 -3.03 7.33 -5.92
C TRP A 48 -4.47 7.21 -6.41
N ARG A 49 -5.32 6.50 -5.66
CA ARG A 49 -6.70 6.25 -6.04
C ARG A 49 -7.50 7.54 -6.17
N ILE A 50 -7.34 8.50 -5.27
CA ILE A 50 -8.06 9.77 -5.36
C ILE A 50 -7.55 10.65 -6.51
N SER A 51 -6.24 10.67 -6.77
CA SER A 51 -5.65 11.42 -7.88
C SER A 51 -5.99 10.84 -9.25
N ALA A 52 -6.02 9.51 -9.34
CA ALA A 52 -6.25 8.79 -10.58
C ALA A 52 -7.73 8.37 -10.78
N ASN A 53 -8.65 8.87 -9.95
CA ASN A 53 -10.10 8.63 -10.10
C ASN A 53 -10.68 9.50 -11.22
N MET A 54 -10.18 9.34 -12.45
CA MET A 54 -10.66 10.04 -13.64
C MET A 54 -11.22 9.04 -14.66
N PRO A 55 -12.25 9.40 -15.45
CA PRO A 55 -12.85 8.48 -16.42
C PRO A 55 -11.85 7.90 -17.43
N GLN A 56 -10.89 8.71 -17.88
CA GLN A 56 -9.91 8.33 -18.90
C GLN A 56 -8.95 7.23 -18.41
N LEU A 57 -8.53 7.29 -17.14
CA LEU A 57 -7.61 6.30 -16.55
C LEU A 57 -8.33 4.99 -16.18
N ASN A 58 -9.61 5.06 -15.84
CA ASN A 58 -10.40 3.87 -15.53
C ASN A 58 -10.95 3.17 -16.79
N ALA A 59 -10.95 3.84 -17.94
CA ALA A 59 -11.38 3.31 -19.23
C ALA A 59 -10.16 3.02 -20.14
N ASP A 60 -9.08 2.50 -19.56
CA ASP A 60 -7.81 2.22 -20.25
C ASP A 60 -7.85 0.99 -21.18
N GLY A 61 -9.03 0.38 -21.36
CA GLY A 61 -9.24 -0.75 -22.26
C GLY A 61 -8.68 -2.08 -21.74
N MET A 62 -8.30 -2.16 -20.45
CA MET A 62 -7.76 -3.37 -19.81
C MET A 62 -8.70 -3.87 -18.69
N PRO A 63 -9.76 -4.62 -19.03
CA PRO A 63 -10.72 -5.11 -18.04
C PRO A 63 -10.03 -5.99 -16.99
N GLY A 64 -10.21 -5.65 -15.71
CA GLY A 64 -9.68 -6.41 -14.57
C GLY A 64 -8.20 -6.19 -14.23
N PHE A 65 -7.45 -5.46 -15.05
CA PHE A 65 -6.02 -5.21 -14.85
C PHE A 65 -5.65 -3.78 -15.29
N SER A 66 -6.38 -2.78 -14.80
CA SER A 66 -6.11 -1.39 -15.21
C SER A 66 -4.68 -1.01 -14.81
N ALA A 67 -3.97 -0.30 -15.69
CA ALA A 67 -2.66 0.27 -15.37
C ALA A 67 -2.73 1.18 -14.13
N ASN A 68 -3.91 1.77 -13.89
CA ASN A 68 -4.21 2.52 -12.68
C ASN A 68 -4.12 1.65 -11.43
N ASP A 69 -4.68 0.45 -11.43
CA ASP A 69 -4.67 -0.46 -10.28
C ASP A 69 -3.26 -0.94 -9.96
N TRP A 70 -2.46 -1.20 -11.01
CA TRP A 70 -1.09 -1.67 -10.90
C TRP A 70 -0.11 -0.65 -10.32
N LEU A 71 -0.39 0.65 -10.39
CA LEU A 71 0.54 1.66 -9.88
C LEU A 71 0.44 1.88 -8.36
N ALA A 72 -0.69 1.57 -7.73
CA ALA A 72 -0.85 1.65 -6.29
C ALA A 72 0.21 0.83 -5.49
N PRO A 73 0.48 -0.45 -5.81
CA PRO A 73 1.53 -1.22 -5.14
C PRO A 73 2.94 -0.69 -5.45
N VAL A 74 3.17 -0.13 -6.64
CA VAL A 74 4.45 0.50 -7.01
C VAL A 74 4.72 1.72 -6.12
N LEU A 75 3.72 2.60 -5.94
CA LEU A 75 3.84 3.75 -5.04
C LEU A 75 4.05 3.31 -3.59
N THR A 76 3.35 2.27 -3.15
CA THR A 76 3.59 1.67 -1.83
C THR A 76 5.05 1.25 -1.65
N TYR A 77 5.63 0.56 -2.65
CA TYR A 77 7.04 0.18 -2.62
C TYR A 77 7.97 1.40 -2.54
N VAL A 78 7.71 2.44 -3.34
CA VAL A 78 8.53 3.66 -3.37
C VAL A 78 8.48 4.37 -2.02
N PHE A 79 7.30 4.66 -1.48
CA PHE A 79 7.17 5.39 -0.21
C PHE A 79 7.76 4.63 0.97
N VAL A 80 7.56 3.31 1.06
CA VAL A 80 8.18 2.50 2.11
C VAL A 80 9.70 2.43 1.94
N SER A 81 10.21 2.41 0.71
CA SER A 81 11.67 2.42 0.46
C SER A 81 12.30 3.76 0.81
N LEU A 82 11.63 4.88 0.51
CA LEU A 82 12.05 6.21 0.93
C LEU A 82 12.10 6.33 2.46
N TYR A 83 11.08 5.80 3.13
CA TYR A 83 11.07 5.75 4.59
C TYR A 83 12.28 4.99 5.15
N ALA A 84 12.58 3.81 4.61
CA ALA A 84 13.72 3.00 5.04
C ALA A 84 15.08 3.69 4.79
N ALA A 85 15.17 4.51 3.74
CA ALA A 85 16.37 5.29 3.44
C ALA A 85 16.60 6.43 4.47
N VAL A 86 15.51 7.06 4.93
CA VAL A 86 15.57 8.15 5.93
C VAL A 86 15.71 7.59 7.35
N ARG A 87 15.10 6.44 7.62
CA ARG A 87 15.12 5.77 8.93
C ARG A 87 15.50 4.31 8.75
N PRO A 88 16.82 4.00 8.73
CA PRO A 88 17.30 2.63 8.54
C PRO A 88 16.71 1.68 9.60
N PRO A 89 16.10 0.56 9.19
CA PRO A 89 15.51 -0.38 10.12
C PRO A 89 16.59 -1.14 10.90
N ALA A 90 16.30 -1.46 12.16
CA ALA A 90 17.20 -2.22 13.02
C ALA A 90 17.46 -3.65 12.49
N ASP A 91 16.44 -4.28 11.92
CA ASP A 91 16.53 -5.57 11.23
C ASP A 91 16.08 -5.40 9.77
N ARG A 92 17.07 -5.28 8.89
CA ARG A 92 16.84 -5.02 7.46
C ARG A 92 16.12 -6.17 6.76
N LEU A 93 16.40 -7.42 7.13
CA LEU A 93 15.79 -8.58 6.48
C LEU A 93 14.29 -8.66 6.79
N ARG A 94 13.93 -8.55 8.07
CA ARG A 94 12.50 -8.58 8.48
C ARG A 94 11.75 -7.36 7.96
N PHE A 95 12.41 -6.21 7.88
CA PHE A 95 11.85 -5.02 7.25
C PHE A 95 11.59 -5.22 5.76
N ASP A 96 12.56 -5.72 5.00
CA ASP A 96 12.42 -5.93 3.56
C ASP A 96 11.29 -6.93 3.25
N GLN A 97 11.14 -7.98 4.06
CA GLN A 97 10.02 -8.92 3.99
C GLN A 97 8.68 -8.24 4.30
N THR A 98 8.63 -7.38 5.32
CA THR A 98 7.41 -6.64 5.67
C THR A 98 7.02 -5.65 4.57
N ARG A 99 8.00 -4.97 3.95
CA ARG A 99 7.78 -4.14 2.76
C ARG A 99 7.21 -4.96 1.61
N ALA A 100 7.78 -6.14 1.33
CA ALA A 100 7.27 -7.03 0.30
C ALA A 100 5.81 -7.45 0.58
N LEU A 101 5.49 -7.78 1.84
CA LEU A 101 4.11 -8.07 2.26
C LEU A 101 3.18 -6.86 2.05
N ALA A 102 3.61 -5.65 2.40
CA ALA A 102 2.82 -4.43 2.20
C ALA A 102 2.51 -4.20 0.70
N VAL A 103 3.48 -4.45 -0.18
CA VAL A 103 3.29 -4.36 -1.65
C VAL A 103 2.33 -5.43 -2.14
N LEU A 104 2.46 -6.68 -1.69
CA LEU A 104 1.54 -7.76 -2.04
C LEU A 104 0.12 -7.49 -1.54
N ILE A 105 -0.04 -6.97 -0.33
CA ILE A 105 -1.33 -6.54 0.22
C ILE A 105 -1.93 -5.44 -0.64
N SER A 106 -1.15 -4.40 -0.97
CA SER A 106 -1.59 -3.32 -1.85
C SER A 106 -2.04 -3.85 -3.21
N LEU A 107 -1.28 -4.79 -3.80
CA LEU A 107 -1.61 -5.44 -5.07
C LEU A 107 -2.93 -6.21 -4.98
N VAL A 108 -3.08 -7.09 -3.99
CA VAL A 108 -4.31 -7.90 -3.82
C VAL A 108 -5.52 -7.01 -3.59
N VAL A 109 -5.41 -6.02 -2.71
CA VAL A 109 -6.52 -5.11 -2.40
C VAL A 109 -6.88 -4.27 -3.61
N ASN A 110 -5.92 -3.77 -4.39
CA ASN A 110 -6.21 -2.84 -5.47
C ASN A 110 -6.51 -3.48 -6.82
N VAL A 111 -5.92 -4.63 -7.13
CA VAL A 111 -6.05 -5.27 -8.46
C VAL A 111 -7.08 -6.40 -8.44
N ILE A 112 -7.20 -7.11 -7.31
CA ILE A 112 -8.05 -8.31 -7.24
C ILE A 112 -9.42 -7.99 -6.60
N ALA A 113 -9.46 -7.10 -5.61
CA ALA A 113 -10.64 -6.89 -4.78
C ALA A 113 -11.50 -5.66 -5.15
N ILE A 114 -11.01 -4.78 -6.04
CA ILE A 114 -11.68 -3.55 -6.51
C ILE A 114 -12.05 -3.73 -7.98
#